data_AF-A0AAJ2VRN0-F1
#
_entry.id   AF-A0AAJ2VRN0-F1
#
_cell.length_a   1.000
_cell.length_b   1.000
_cell.length_c   1.000
_cell.angle_alpha   90.00
_cell.angle_beta   90.00
_cell.angle_gamma   90.00
#
_symmetry.space_group_name_H-M   'P 1'
#
loop_
_entity.id
_entity.type
_entity.pdbx_description
1 polymer ?
#
loop_
_entity_poly.entity_id
_entity_poly.type
_entity_poly.pdbx_seq_one_letter_code
_entity_poly.pdbx_strand_id
1 'polypeptide(L)' 'MPIVTIQQFPRDLAQKRELAKRITDAFCDVYGTDPVSVQVFFQEVTRENWSKGGQMGVDRDTAQ' A
#
# COMPACT_ATOMS: atom_id res chain seq x y z
N MET A 1 2.41 -1.81 -18.54
CA MET A 1 2.28 -2.78 -17.44
C MET A 1 2.63 -2.08 -16.13
N PRO A 2 1.71 -1.27 -15.57
CA PRO A 2 1.96 -0.54 -14.32
C PRO A 2 2.00 -1.48 -13.12
N ILE A 3 2.97 -1.27 -12.23
CA ILE A 3 3.09 -1.99 -10.95
C ILE A 3 3.09 -0.97 -9.83
N VAL A 4 2.20 -1.17 -8.85
CA VAL A 4 2.15 -0.38 -7.61
C VAL A 4 2.44 -1.27 -6.43
N THR A 5 3.41 -0.89 -5.62
CA THR A 5 3.72 -1.57 -4.36
C THR A 5 3.42 -0.65 -3.20
N ILE A 6 2.57 -1.10 -2.29
CA ILE A 6 2.17 -0.35 -1.11
C ILE A 6 2.82 -0.99 0.11
N GLN A 7 3.76 -0.28 0.72
CA GLN A 7 4.36 -0.66 1.99
C GLN A 7 3.62 0.04 3.12
N GLN A 8 2.97 -0.75 3.98
CA GLN A 8 2.12 -0.22 5.05
C GLN A 8 2.01 -1.20 6.22
N PHE A 9 1.42 -0.78 7.33
CA PHE A 9 1.01 -1.69 8.41
C PHE A 9 -0.19 -2.55 7.99
N PRO A 10 -0.48 -3.66 8.71
CA PRO A 10 -1.64 -4.50 8.43
C PRO A 10 -2.96 -3.73 8.37
N ARG A 11 -3.78 -4.02 7.36
CA ARG A 11 -5.11 -3.43 7.14
C ARG A 11 -6.17 -4.48 6.84
N ASP A 12 -7.42 -4.08 7.05
CA ASP A 12 -8.57 -4.94 6.75
C ASP A 12 -8.66 -5.23 5.25
N LEU A 13 -9.11 -6.44 4.92
CA LEU A 13 -9.27 -6.87 3.53
C LEU A 13 -10.25 -5.97 2.75
N ALA A 14 -11.30 -5.46 3.40
CA ALA A 14 -12.24 -4.53 2.78
C ALA A 14 -11.56 -3.23 2.33
N GLN A 15 -10.67 -2.67 3.16
CA GLN A 15 -9.90 -1.48 2.83
C GLN A 15 -8.92 -1.74 1.68
N LYS A 16 -8.20 -2.88 1.72
CA LYS A 16 -7.29 -3.27 0.64
C LYS A 16 -8.01 -3.45 -0.70
N ARG A 17 -9.20 -4.05 -0.71
CA ARG A 17 -10.02 -4.23 -1.91
C ARG A 17 -10.44 -2.89 -2.52
N GLU A 18 -10.97 -1.98 -1.70
CA GLU A 18 -11.39 -0.67 -2.17
C GLU A 18 -10.21 0.13 -2.73
N LEU A 19 -9.06 0.10 -2.03
CA LEU A 19 -7.85 0.81 -2.47
C LEU A 19 -7.30 0.25 -3.79
N ALA A 20 -7.23 -1.07 -3.94
CA ALA A 20 -6.78 -1.70 -5.17
C ALA A 20 -7.65 -1.29 -6.36
N LYS A 21 -8.98 -1.29 -6.19
CA LYS A 21 -9.91 -0.86 -7.23
C LYS A 21 -9.64 0.59 -7.66
N ARG A 22 -9.58 1.52 -6.71
CA ARG A 22 -9.38 2.95 -7.02
C ARG A 22 -8.04 3.25 -7.68
N ILE A 23 -6.98 2.54 -7.29
CA ILE A 23 -5.67 2.68 -7.93
C ILE A 23 -5.74 2.23 -9.39
N THR A 24 -6.33 1.06 -9.64
CA THR A 24 -6.51 0.56 -11.01
C THR A 24 -7.36 1.51 -11.84
N ASP A 25 -8.49 1.98 -11.31
CA ASP A 25 -9.37 2.95 -11.99
C ASP A 25 -8.60 4.23 -12.36
N ALA A 26 -7.73 4.74 -11.46
CA ALA A 26 -6.91 5.91 -11.76
C ALA A 26 -5.93 5.69 -12.93
N PHE A 27 -5.35 4.51 -13.09
CA PHE A 27 -4.51 4.21 -14.25
C PHE A 27 -5.32 4.10 -15.54
N CYS A 28 -6.51 3.52 -15.48
CA CYS A 28 -7.43 3.48 -16.62
C CYS A 28 -7.82 4.90 -17.05
N ASP A 29 -8.21 5.75 -16.10
CA ASP A 29 -8.73 7.09 -16.37
C ASP A 29 -7.66 8.06 -16.86
N VAL A 30 -6.49 8.06 -16.21
CA VAL A 30 -5.43 9.04 -16.50
C VAL A 30 -4.53 8.58 -17.65
N TYR A 31 -4.19 7.30 -17.71
CA TYR A 31 -3.22 6.76 -18.67
C TYR A 31 -3.86 5.93 -19.78
N GLY A 32 -5.19 5.75 -19.80
CA GLY A 32 -5.89 4.95 -20.82
C GLY A 32 -5.44 3.48 -20.83
N THR A 33 -4.95 2.99 -19.70
CA THR A 33 -4.34 1.66 -19.58
C THR A 33 -5.41 0.59 -19.35
N ASP A 34 -5.26 -0.59 -19.97
CA ASP A 34 -6.14 -1.73 -19.70
C ASP A 34 -6.03 -2.16 -18.23
N PRO A 35 -7.15 -2.31 -17.49
CA PRO A 35 -7.14 -2.70 -16.08
C PRO A 35 -6.41 -4.03 -15.80
N VAL A 36 -6.44 -4.98 -16.74
CA VAL A 36 -5.75 -6.28 -16.60
C VAL A 36 -4.24 -6.11 -16.53
N SER A 37 -3.71 -5.00 -17.05
CA SER A 37 -2.27 -4.74 -17.07
C SER A 37 -1.75 -4.04 -15.81
N VAL A 38 -2.64 -3.61 -14.90
CA VAL A 38 -2.30 -2.94 -13.64
C VAL A 38 -2.20 -3.96 -12.51
N GLN A 39 -1.07 -3.97 -11.81
CA GLN A 39 -0.83 -4.87 -10.67
C GLN A 39 -0.62 -4.06 -9.39
N VAL A 40 -1.33 -4.42 -8.32
CA VAL A 40 -1.23 -3.77 -7.00
C VAL A 40 -0.80 -4.80 -5.95
N PHE A 41 0.35 -4.57 -5.34
CA PHE A 41 0.90 -5.40 -4.28
C PHE A 41 0.81 -4.71 -2.93
N PHE A 42 0.32 -5.43 -1.92
CA PHE A 42 0.31 -4.98 -0.53
C PHE A 42 1.44 -5.68 0.23
N GLN A 43 2.42 -4.91 0.68
CA GLN A 43 3.51 -5.35 1.54
C GLN A 43 3.24 -4.87 2.96
N GLU A 44 2.64 -5.74 3.77
CA GLU A 44 2.31 -5.44 5.15
C GLU A 44 3.53 -5.71 6.05
N VAL A 45 4.01 -4.65 6.72
CA VAL A 45 5.14 -4.72 7.66
C VAL A 45 4.64 -4.51 9.08
N THR A 46 5.11 -5.31 10.03
CA THR A 46 4.85 -5.11 11.46
C THR A 46 5.79 -4.04 12.02
N ARG A 47 5.47 -3.54 13.22
CA ARG A 47 6.29 -2.53 13.91
C ARG A 47 7.72 -2.98 14.19
N GLU A 48 7.95 -4.29 14.33
CA GLU A 48 9.28 -4.86 14.56
C GLU A 48 10.14 -4.91 13.28
N ASN A 49 9.50 -4.79 12.11
CA ASN A 49 10.13 -4.89 10.80
C ASN A 49 10.21 -3.54 10.08
N TRP A 50 10.00 -2.44 10.81
CA TRP A 50 10.04 -1.08 10.27
C TRP A 50 10.74 -0.14 11.24
N SER A 51 11.54 0.78 10.70
CA SER A 51 12.15 1.86 11.46
C SER A 51 12.03 3.19 10.70
N LYS A 52 12.04 4.29 11.45
CA LYS A 52 12.08 5.66 10.89
C LYS A 52 13.02 6.51 11.73
N GLY A 53 13.97 7.21 11.11
CA GLY A 53 14.95 8.03 11.85
C GLY A 53 15.73 7.24 12.91
N GLY A 54 16.08 5.98 12.61
CA GLY A 54 16.89 5.13 13.50
C GLY A 54 16.16 4.51 14.70
N GLN A 55 14.85 4.75 14.87
CA GLN A 55 14.06 4.13 15.93
C GLN A 55 13.10 3.09 15.34
N MET A 56 13.03 1.92 15.97
CA MET A 56 12.11 0.84 15.58
C MET A 56 10.67 1.25 15.82
N GLY A 57 9.75 0.73 15.03
CA GLY A 57 8.31 1.00 15.19
C GLY A 57 7.75 0.50 16.51
N VAL A 58 8.38 -0.51 17.13
CA VAL A 58 8.02 -1.02 18.46
C VAL A 58 8.40 -0.07 19.58
N ASP A 59 9.46 0.72 19.39
CA ASP A 59 9.96 1.69 20.39
C ASP A 59 9.30 3.07 20.25
N ARG A 60 8.47 3.25 19.22
CA ARG A 60 7.74 4.49 19.00
C ARG A 60 6.42 4.49 19.75
N ASP A 61 6.30 5.42 20.70
CA ASP A 61 5.02 5.77 21.29
C ASP A 61 4.08 6.36 20.24
N THR A 62 2.86 5.83 20.14
CA THR A 62 1.90 6.11 19.06
C THR A 62 1.29 7.50 19.05
N ALA A 63 1.81 8.42 19.87
CA ALA A 63 1.24 9.73 20.13
C ALA A 63 1.86 10.87 19.29
N GLN A 64 2.40 10.57 18.10
CA GLN A 64 2.99 11.58 17.22
C GLN A 64 2.47 11.53 15.80
#